data_AF-W2QZG9-F1
#
_entry.id   AF-W2QZG9-F1
#
_cell.length_a   1.000
_cell.length_b   1.000
_cell.length_c   1.000
_cell.angle_alpha   90.00
_cell.angle_beta   90.00
_cell.angle_gamma   90.00
#
_symmetry.space_group_name_H-M   'P 1'
#
loop_
_entity.id
_entity.type
_entity.pdbx_description
1 polymer ?
#
loop_
_entity_poly.entity_id
_entity_poly.type
_entity_poly.pdbx_seq_one_letter_code
_entity_poly.pdbx_strand_id
1 'polypeptide(L)'
;MSLDIALLLFLKVDRPFNTDTVSNKSKLLEITPDDVCRWMNLRAFGEENPAEDAKPVNARASTLDYAKKDPSSFMPRCTVPWDPIRNEGNPTRSDLVNAVIKKVKRSEIRREGVQSAARRPVDYEEFIRLLKLSRSKNDKGTLKYLVSAVRALPHCGVLLYNQLHGEYRPDLS
;
A
#
# COMPACT_ATOMS: atom_id res chain seq x y z
N MET A 1 -0.20 7.48 19.01
CA MET A 1 0.64 7.70 17.81
C MET A 1 0.70 6.41 17.03
N SER A 2 0.69 6.47 15.70
CA SER A 2 0.86 5.28 14.87
C SER A 2 2.30 4.75 14.98
N LEU A 3 2.44 3.42 14.89
CA LEU A 3 3.73 2.70 15.01
C LEU A 3 4.74 3.16 13.95
N ASP A 4 4.27 3.57 12.77
CA ASP A 4 5.11 3.97 11.66
C ASP A 4 5.91 5.25 11.96
N ILE A 5 5.29 6.21 12.65
CA ILE A 5 5.93 7.45 13.07
C ILE A 5 6.87 7.23 14.25
N ALA A 6 6.47 6.37 15.19
CA ALA A 6 7.34 6.00 16.30
C ALA A 6 8.63 5.33 15.79
N LEU A 7 8.52 4.45 14.79
CA LEU A 7 9.67 3.81 14.16
C LEU A 7 10.54 4.82 13.40
N LEU A 8 9.93 5.72 12.60
CA LEU A 8 10.67 6.76 11.87
C LEU A 8 11.47 7.66 12.84
N LEU A 9 10.84 8.08 13.93
CA LEU A 9 11.50 8.95 14.90
C LEU A 9 12.52 8.16 15.77
N PHE A 10 12.29 6.86 16.01
CA PHE A 10 13.24 6.01 16.74
C PHE A 10 14.57 5.91 16.00
N LEU A 11 14.51 5.68 14.67
CA LEU A 11 15.68 5.63 13.80
C LEU A 11 16.45 6.95 13.70
N LYS A 12 15.84 8.07 14.09
CA LYS A 12 16.51 9.38 14.05
C LYS A 12 17.18 9.77 15.37
N VAL A 13 16.67 9.29 16.50
CA VAL A 13 16.99 9.86 17.82
C VAL A 13 17.76 8.89 18.72
N ASP A 14 17.94 7.61 18.35
CA ASP A 14 18.67 6.59 19.14
C ASP A 14 18.28 6.57 20.63
N ARG A 15 17.03 6.94 20.95
CA ARG A 15 16.52 6.98 22.32
C ARG A 15 15.19 6.26 22.43
N PRO A 16 14.95 5.56 23.55
CA PRO A 16 13.65 4.95 23.81
C PRO A 16 12.57 6.03 23.79
N PHE A 17 11.50 5.75 23.03
CA PHE A 17 10.36 6.64 22.91
C PHE A 17 9.68 6.84 24.26
N ASN A 18 9.76 8.05 24.82
CA ASN A 18 8.93 8.44 25.95
C ASN A 18 7.53 8.77 25.41
N THR A 19 6.52 8.01 25.86
CA THR A 19 5.11 8.16 25.45
C THR A 19 4.52 9.53 25.79
N ASP A 20 5.18 10.28 26.67
CA ASP A 20 4.71 11.57 27.19
C ASP A 20 5.20 12.77 26.37
N THR A 21 6.01 12.56 25.33
CA THR A 21 6.46 13.66 24.49
C THR A 21 5.32 14.12 23.58
N VAL A 22 4.61 15.15 24.05
CA VAL A 22 3.77 16.04 23.25
C VAL A 22 4.48 16.30 21.92
N SER A 23 3.81 16.00 20.81
CA SER A 23 4.29 16.14 19.43
C SER A 23 4.99 17.47 19.21
N ASN A 24 6.31 17.49 19.44
CA ASN A 24 7.06 18.72 19.31
C ASN A 24 7.29 18.95 17.83
N LYS A 25 6.49 19.85 17.23
CA LYS A 25 6.52 20.17 15.81
C LYS A 25 7.93 20.52 15.32
N SER A 26 8.81 21.04 16.20
CA SER A 26 10.22 21.28 15.87
C SER A 26 10.97 19.99 15.51
N LYS A 27 10.79 18.90 16.27
CA LYS A 27 11.41 17.60 15.99
C LYS A 27 10.95 17.01 14.66
N LEU A 28 9.70 17.27 14.27
CA LEU A 28 9.17 16.83 12.97
C LEU A 28 9.75 17.64 11.80
N LEU A 29 10.14 18.89 12.03
CA LEU A 29 10.80 19.74 11.02
C LEU A 29 12.28 19.37 10.82
N GLU A 30 12.91 18.72 11.78
CA GLU A 30 14.30 18.23 11.69
C GLU A 30 14.43 16.95 10.84
N ILE A 31 13.32 16.31 10.46
CA ILE A 31 13.34 15.07 9.68
C ILE A 31 13.72 15.38 8.23
N THR A 32 14.77 14.72 7.76
CA THR A 32 15.25 14.84 6.37
C THR A 32 14.68 13.74 5.48
N PRO A 33 14.61 13.95 4.16
CA PRO A 33 14.26 12.90 3.19
C PRO A 33 15.12 11.64 3.32
N ASP A 34 16.41 11.77 3.63
CA ASP A 34 17.34 10.66 3.81
C ASP A 34 16.94 9.76 4.99
N ASP A 35 16.45 10.35 6.08
CA ASP A 35 15.95 9.59 7.23
C ASP A 35 14.72 8.75 6.85
N VAL A 36 13.82 9.33 6.04
CA VAL A 36 12.66 8.62 5.50
C VAL A 36 13.09 7.51 4.55
N CYS A 37 14.14 7.73 3.75
CA CYS A 37 14.69 6.70 2.86
C CYS A 37 15.28 5.52 3.65
N ARG A 38 16.07 5.79 4.71
CA ARG A 38 16.61 4.72 5.58
C ARG A 38 15.51 3.90 6.23
N TRP A 39 14.47 4.57 6.74
CA TRP A 39 13.29 3.91 7.29
C TRP A 39 12.55 3.04 6.25
N MET A 40 12.37 3.54 5.02
CA MET A 40 11.74 2.74 3.94
C MET A 40 12.61 1.56 3.52
N ASN A 41 13.93 1.73 3.47
CA ASN A 41 14.87 0.69 3.12
C ASN A 41 14.87 -0.44 4.16
N LEU A 42 14.91 -0.11 5.46
CA LEU A 42 14.76 -1.09 6.54
C LEU A 42 13.47 -1.90 6.40
N ARG A 43 12.37 -1.24 6.03
CA ARG A 43 11.08 -1.91 5.86
C ARG A 43 11.02 -2.80 4.62
N ALA A 44 11.69 -2.42 3.53
CA ALA A 44 11.64 -3.13 2.25
C ALA A 44 12.69 -4.27 2.17
N PHE A 45 13.91 -3.98 2.58
CA PHE A 45 15.09 -4.84 2.44
C PHE A 45 15.57 -5.44 3.77
N GLY A 46 15.26 -4.79 4.90
CA GLY A 46 15.79 -5.19 6.22
C GLY A 46 17.08 -4.47 6.62
N GLU A 47 17.65 -3.65 5.73
CA GLU A 47 18.90 -2.91 5.92
C GLU A 47 18.69 -1.42 5.62
N GLU A 48 19.41 -0.53 6.32
CA GLU A 48 19.30 0.93 6.12
C GLU A 48 19.85 1.39 4.77
N ASN A 49 20.96 0.77 4.34
CA ASN A 49 21.65 1.09 3.11
C ASN A 49 21.81 -0.18 2.26
N PRO A 50 20.75 -0.58 1.53
CA PRO A 50 20.75 -1.79 0.74
C PRO A 50 21.70 -1.65 -0.46
N ALA A 51 22.38 -2.74 -0.81
CA ALA A 51 23.18 -2.81 -2.04
C ALA A 51 22.32 -2.52 -3.30
N GLU A 52 22.96 -2.14 -4.41
CA GLU A 52 22.19 -1.72 -5.59
C GLU A 52 21.37 -2.86 -6.19
N ASP A 53 21.84 -4.09 -6.06
CA ASP A 53 21.23 -5.35 -6.47
C ASP A 53 20.38 -6.03 -5.38
N ALA A 54 20.28 -5.43 -4.18
CA ALA A 54 19.48 -5.97 -3.10
C ALA A 54 18.02 -6.12 -3.51
N LYS A 55 17.40 -7.23 -3.08
CA LYS A 55 16.03 -7.60 -3.43
C LYS A 55 15.09 -7.29 -2.27
N PRO A 56 13.91 -6.69 -2.53
CA PRO A 56 12.96 -6.40 -1.47
C PRO A 56 12.28 -7.70 -1.00
N VAL A 57 12.69 -8.18 0.18
CA VAL A 57 12.20 -9.44 0.77
C VAL A 57 11.00 -9.21 1.70
N ASN A 58 10.90 -8.02 2.31
CA ASN A 58 10.00 -7.82 3.45
C ASN A 58 8.71 -7.08 3.09
N ALA A 59 8.72 -6.22 2.07
CA ALA A 59 7.56 -5.41 1.72
C ALA A 59 7.40 -5.21 0.20
N ARG A 60 6.13 -5.09 -0.22
CA ARG A 60 5.74 -4.66 -1.56
C ARG A 60 5.58 -3.15 -1.66
N ALA A 61 5.65 -2.61 -2.87
CA ALA A 61 5.46 -1.20 -3.17
C ALA A 61 4.11 -0.68 -2.62
N SER A 62 3.03 -1.47 -2.72
CA SER A 62 1.72 -1.10 -2.17
C SER A 62 1.71 -0.96 -0.64
N THR A 63 2.48 -1.81 0.04
CA THR A 63 2.59 -1.79 1.51
C THR A 63 3.41 -0.57 1.95
N LEU A 64 4.50 -0.27 1.22
CA LEU A 64 5.30 0.93 1.46
C LEU A 64 4.50 2.21 1.20
N ASP A 65 3.71 2.27 0.14
CA ASP A 65 2.84 3.42 -0.14
C ASP A 65 1.78 3.62 0.95
N TYR A 66 1.22 2.53 1.50
CA TYR A 66 0.29 2.64 2.62
C TYR A 66 0.99 3.14 3.89
N ALA A 67 2.12 2.53 4.23
CA ALA A 67 2.94 2.93 5.38
C ALA A 67 3.41 4.39 5.30
N LYS A 68 3.66 4.92 4.10
CA LYS A 68 4.05 6.32 3.87
C LYS A 68 2.95 7.32 4.22
N LYS A 69 1.67 6.95 4.08
CA LYS A 69 0.54 7.88 4.27
C LYS A 69 0.47 8.43 5.68
N ASP A 70 0.75 7.56 6.64
CA ASP A 70 0.69 7.91 8.05
C ASP A 70 1.73 8.97 8.44
N PRO A 71 3.06 8.75 8.33
CA PRO A 71 4.05 9.78 8.62
C PRO A 71 3.87 11.03 7.76
N SER A 72 3.43 10.89 6.51
CA SER A 72 3.10 12.04 5.64
C SER A 72 1.99 12.93 6.20
N SER A 73 1.00 12.36 6.89
CA SER A 73 -0.13 13.11 7.45
C SER A 73 0.25 13.87 8.72
N PHE A 74 1.26 13.40 9.45
CA PHE A 74 1.77 14.04 10.67
C PHE A 74 2.79 15.14 10.39
N MET A 75 3.34 15.23 9.17
CA MET A 75 4.27 16.30 8.81
C MET A 75 3.57 17.67 8.84
N PRO A 76 4.15 18.70 9.49
CA PRO A 76 3.53 20.02 9.59
C PRO A 76 3.18 20.68 8.25
N ARG A 77 3.95 20.40 7.20
CA ARG A 77 3.76 20.94 5.83
C ARG A 77 3.26 19.86 4.86
N CYS A 78 2.24 19.09 5.24
CA CYS A 78 1.80 17.89 4.51
C CYS A 78 1.40 18.14 3.03
N THR A 79 0.88 19.32 2.70
CA THR A 79 0.42 19.69 1.35
C THR A 79 1.54 20.11 0.41
N VAL A 80 2.63 20.66 0.94
CA VAL A 80 3.75 21.22 0.17
C VAL A 80 4.72 20.09 -0.17
N PRO A 81 5.07 19.87 -1.46
CA PRO A 81 6.09 18.90 -1.83
C PRO A 81 7.45 19.31 -1.25
N TRP A 82 8.35 18.34 -1.08
CA TRP A 82 9.71 18.65 -0.60
C TRP A 82 10.47 19.46 -1.66
N ASP A 83 11.04 20.58 -1.26
CA ASP A 83 11.97 21.37 -2.08
C ASP A 83 13.42 21.09 -1.64
N PRO A 84 14.25 20.48 -2.51
CA PRO A 84 15.64 20.15 -2.19
C PRO A 84 16.56 21.38 -2.08
N ILE A 85 16.16 22.54 -2.62
CA ILE A 85 16.97 23.77 -2.59
C ILE A 85 16.77 24.47 -1.24
N ARG A 86 15.53 24.55 -0.79
CA ARG A 86 15.15 25.22 0.46
C ARG A 86 15.17 24.30 1.68
N ASN A 87 15.24 22.98 1.47
CA ASN A 87 15.06 21.96 2.52
C ASN A 87 13.77 22.16 3.31
N GLU A 88 12.70 22.53 2.59
CA GLU A 88 11.40 22.81 3.17
C GLU A 88 10.31 21.97 2.52
N GLY A 89 9.25 21.68 3.29
CA GLY A 89 8.08 20.95 2.81
C GLY A 89 7.93 19.61 3.51
N ASN A 90 7.25 18.67 2.85
CA ASN A 90 7.03 17.34 3.39
C ASN A 90 8.14 16.37 2.94
N PRO A 91 9.05 15.92 3.84
CA PRO A 91 10.16 15.04 3.46
C PRO A 91 9.71 13.68 2.90
N THR A 92 8.50 13.21 3.25
CA THR A 92 7.94 11.96 2.71
C THR A 92 7.47 12.06 1.27
N ARG A 93 7.39 13.28 0.69
CA ARG A 93 6.98 13.55 -0.69
C ARG A 93 8.17 13.93 -1.59
N SER A 94 9.39 13.67 -1.15
CA SER A 94 10.62 13.90 -1.91
C SER A 94 10.83 12.90 -3.05
N ASP A 95 11.64 13.29 -4.04
CA ASP A 95 12.00 12.43 -5.16
C ASP A 95 12.83 11.21 -4.75
N LEU A 96 13.68 11.35 -3.72
CA LEU A 96 14.48 10.26 -3.16
C LEU A 96 13.59 9.14 -2.62
N VAL A 97 12.59 9.50 -1.81
CA VAL A 97 11.61 8.55 -1.25
C VAL A 97 10.81 7.87 -2.37
N ASN A 98 10.40 8.64 -3.38
CA ASN A 98 9.72 8.07 -4.55
C ASN A 98 10.64 7.16 -5.38
N ALA A 99 11.95 7.40 -5.41
CA ALA A 99 12.92 6.55 -6.08
C ALA A 99 13.03 5.17 -5.42
N VAL A 100 13.01 5.10 -4.08
CA VAL A 100 12.98 3.81 -3.34
C VAL A 100 11.74 3.00 -3.72
N ILE A 101 10.56 3.63 -3.74
CA ILE A 101 9.31 2.94 -4.13
C ILE A 101 9.38 2.48 -5.60
N LYS A 102 9.93 3.31 -6.49
CA LYS A 102 10.16 2.93 -7.91
C LYS A 102 11.16 1.77 -8.05
N LYS A 103 12.17 1.67 -7.18
CA LYS A 103 13.12 0.54 -7.17
C LYS A 103 12.41 -0.75 -6.78
N VAL A 104 11.65 -0.73 -5.68
CA VAL A 104 10.85 -1.90 -5.24
C VAL A 104 9.86 -2.34 -6.33
N LYS A 105 9.15 -1.38 -6.94
CA LYS A 105 8.22 -1.67 -8.05
C LYS A 105 8.92 -2.30 -9.25
N ARG A 106 10.15 -1.87 -9.59
CA ARG A 106 10.95 -2.48 -10.66
C ARG A 106 11.34 -3.93 -10.33
N SER A 107 11.73 -4.21 -9.08
CA SER A 107 12.05 -5.57 -8.64
C SER A 107 10.82 -6.49 -8.62
N GLU A 108 9.64 -5.96 -8.30
CA GLU A 108 8.38 -6.71 -8.39
C GLU A 108 8.04 -7.11 -9.83
N ILE A 109 8.20 -6.20 -10.80
CA ILE A 109 7.94 -6.48 -12.22
C ILE A 109 8.87 -7.60 -12.73
N ARG A 110 10.11 -7.64 -12.24
CA ARG A 110 11.09 -8.70 -12.54
C ARG A 110 10.82 -10.02 -11.83
N ARG A 111 9.80 -10.10 -10.97
CA ARG A 111 9.47 -11.24 -10.11
C ARG A 111 10.57 -11.58 -9.09
N GLU A 112 11.40 -10.59 -8.76
CA GLU A 112 12.48 -10.71 -7.76
C GLU A 112 12.08 -10.14 -6.39
N GLY A 113 10.87 -9.59 -6.28
CA GLY A 113 10.30 -9.10 -5.03
C GLY A 113 9.27 -10.06 -4.42
N VAL A 114 8.63 -9.61 -3.35
CA VAL A 114 7.58 -10.34 -2.64
C VAL A 114 6.42 -10.70 -3.58
N GLN A 115 5.99 -11.96 -3.52
CA GLN A 115 4.87 -12.46 -4.33
C GLN A 115 3.57 -11.70 -4.02
N SER A 116 2.76 -11.53 -5.06
CA SER A 116 1.47 -10.88 -4.92
C SER A 116 0.49 -11.77 -4.13
N ALA A 117 0.09 -11.32 -2.95
CA ALA A 117 -1.03 -11.93 -2.20
C ALA A 117 -2.40 -11.44 -2.70
N ALA A 118 -2.51 -11.02 -3.97
CA ALA A 118 -3.78 -10.58 -4.54
C ALA A 118 -4.79 -11.74 -4.50
N ARG A 119 -5.99 -11.45 -3.98
CA ARG A 119 -7.08 -12.42 -4.02
C ARG A 119 -7.44 -12.71 -5.46
N ARG A 120 -7.59 -14.00 -5.80
CA ARG A 120 -8.08 -14.40 -7.11
C ARG A 120 -9.49 -13.83 -7.36
N PRO A 121 -9.87 -13.59 -8.63
CA PRO A 121 -11.25 -13.31 -8.98
C PRO A 121 -12.19 -14.42 -8.51
N VAL A 122 -13.42 -14.03 -8.16
CA VAL A 122 -14.48 -14.97 -7.79
C VAL A 122 -15.01 -15.63 -9.06
N ASP A 123 -15.13 -16.95 -9.05
CA ASP A 123 -15.66 -17.71 -10.19
C ASP A 123 -17.20 -17.66 -10.22
N TYR A 124 -17.81 -17.88 -11.39
CA TYR A 124 -19.27 -17.83 -11.57
C TYR A 124 -20.01 -18.80 -10.64
N GLU A 125 -19.52 -20.02 -10.50
CA GLU A 125 -20.14 -21.01 -9.63
C GLU A 125 -20.09 -20.61 -8.14
N GLU A 126 -19.02 -19.94 -7.73
CA GLU A 126 -18.87 -19.43 -6.38
C GLU A 126 -19.82 -18.25 -6.15
N PHE A 127 -19.98 -17.40 -7.15
CA PHE A 127 -20.94 -16.31 -7.14
C PHE A 127 -22.38 -16.81 -6.98
N ILE A 128 -22.78 -17.83 -7.73
CA ILE A 128 -24.11 -18.45 -7.60
C ILE A 128 -24.29 -19.10 -6.23
N ARG A 129 -23.27 -19.78 -5.69
CA ARG A 129 -23.30 -20.32 -4.32
C ARG A 129 -23.47 -19.22 -3.28
N LEU A 130 -22.77 -18.10 -3.43
CA LEU A 130 -22.91 -16.93 -2.54
C LEU A 130 -24.33 -16.35 -2.59
N LEU A 131 -24.93 -16.22 -3.78
CA LEU A 131 -26.32 -15.76 -3.92
C LEU A 131 -27.33 -16.72 -3.26
N LYS A 132 -27.16 -18.03 -3.45
CA LYS A 132 -28.01 -19.05 -2.81
C LYS A 132 -27.89 -18.98 -1.28
N LEU A 133 -26.67 -18.86 -0.76
CA LEU A 133 -26.42 -18.70 0.67
C LEU A 133 -27.04 -17.41 1.23
N SER A 134 -26.92 -16.31 0.47
CA SER A 134 -27.50 -15.00 0.82
C SER A 134 -29.02 -15.02 0.87
N ARG A 135 -29.67 -15.82 0.02
CA ARG A 135 -31.13 -16.00 0.04
C ARG A 135 -31.60 -16.90 1.18
N SER A 136 -30.80 -17.91 1.54
CA SER A 136 -31.12 -18.85 2.63
C SER A 136 -30.94 -18.22 4.01
N LYS A 137 -29.93 -17.35 4.21
CA LYS A 137 -29.69 -16.67 5.48
C LYS A 137 -30.28 -15.27 5.47
N ASN A 138 -31.40 -15.08 6.16
CA ASN A 138 -32.06 -13.77 6.35
C ASN A 138 -31.39 -12.91 7.44
N ASP A 139 -30.07 -13.05 7.61
CA ASP A 139 -29.28 -12.24 8.55
C ASP A 139 -28.78 -10.98 7.84
N LYS A 140 -29.35 -9.84 8.24
CA LYS A 140 -29.04 -8.50 7.71
C LYS A 140 -27.56 -8.14 7.82
N GLY A 141 -26.84 -8.68 8.82
CA GLY A 141 -25.41 -8.45 9.03
C GLY A 141 -24.54 -9.12 7.97
N THR A 142 -24.75 -10.43 7.75
CA THR A 142 -24.02 -11.21 6.74
C THR A 142 -24.35 -10.77 5.31
N LEU A 143 -25.61 -10.42 5.04
CA LEU A 143 -26.08 -9.88 3.75
C LEU A 143 -25.31 -8.62 3.33
N LYS A 144 -24.96 -7.73 4.28
CA LYS A 144 -24.19 -6.51 3.98
C LYS A 144 -22.83 -6.82 3.37
N TYR A 145 -22.13 -7.83 3.88
CA TYR A 145 -20.82 -8.25 3.40
C TYR A 145 -20.90 -9.01 2.07
N LEU A 146 -21.94 -9.82 1.88
CA LEU A 146 -22.18 -10.53 0.62
C LEU A 146 -22.54 -9.57 -0.53
N VAL A 147 -23.44 -8.61 -0.30
CA VAL A 147 -23.85 -7.62 -1.31
C VAL A 147 -22.70 -6.67 -1.69
N SER A 148 -21.84 -6.31 -0.73
CA SER A 148 -20.64 -5.50 -1.03
C SER A 148 -19.59 -6.27 -1.81
N ALA A 149 -19.41 -7.57 -1.55
CA ALA A 149 -18.53 -8.43 -2.36
C ALA A 149 -19.04 -8.60 -3.80
N VAL A 150 -20.36 -8.73 -3.99
CA VAL A 150 -21.00 -8.82 -5.32
C VAL A 150 -20.79 -7.54 -6.15
N ARG A 151 -20.90 -6.35 -5.53
CA ARG A 151 -20.67 -5.07 -6.21
C ARG A 151 -19.21 -4.79 -6.57
N ALA A 152 -18.26 -5.43 -5.90
CA ALA A 152 -16.83 -5.28 -6.15
C ALA A 152 -16.30 -6.15 -7.31
N LEU A 153 -17.18 -6.87 -8.04
CA LEU A 153 -16.85 -7.73 -9.18
C LEU A 153 -17.30 -7.09 -10.51
N PRO A 154 -16.59 -6.06 -11.02
CA PRO A 154 -16.93 -5.43 -12.30
C PRO A 154 -16.73 -6.38 -13.51
N HIS A 155 -15.99 -7.49 -13.35
CA HIS A 155 -15.70 -8.42 -14.44
C HIS A 155 -16.76 -9.49 -14.68
N CYS A 156 -17.61 -9.81 -13.70
CA CYS A 156 -18.66 -10.81 -13.91
C CYS A 156 -19.84 -10.26 -14.72
N GLY A 157 -20.15 -8.97 -14.64
CA GLY A 157 -21.29 -8.38 -15.36
C GLY A 157 -21.16 -8.46 -16.89
N VAL A 158 -19.95 -8.20 -17.42
CA VAL A 158 -19.67 -8.26 -18.87
C VAL A 158 -19.62 -9.70 -19.37
N LEU A 159 -19.04 -10.62 -18.58
CA LEU A 159 -19.02 -12.04 -18.92
C LEU A 159 -20.43 -12.65 -18.88
N LEU A 160 -21.29 -12.23 -17.94
CA LEU A 160 -22.68 -12.68 -17.88
C LEU A 160 -23.52 -12.21 -19.06
N TYR A 161 -23.31 -10.96 -19.52
CA TYR A 161 -23.99 -10.44 -20.71
C TYR A 161 -23.60 -11.25 -21.97
N ASN A 162 -22.30 -11.51 -22.16
CA ASN A 162 -21.78 -12.23 -23.32
C ASN A 162 -22.06 -13.75 -23.28
N GLN A 163 -22.33 -14.33 -22.11
CA GLN A 163 -22.64 -15.76 -21.98
C GLN A 163 -24.15 -16.05 -22.01
N LEU A 164 -25.00 -15.07 -21.68
CA LEU A 164 -26.47 -15.17 -21.77
C LEU A 164 -27.01 -14.75 -23.15
N HIS A 165 -26.36 -13.80 -23.83
CA HIS A 165 -26.59 -13.48 -25.23
C HIS A 165 -25.47 -14.13 -26.04
N GLY A 166 -25.73 -15.28 -26.66
CA GLY A 166 -24.74 -16.13 -27.34
C GLY A 166 -24.02 -15.50 -28.53
N GLU A 167 -23.22 -14.47 -28.31
CA GLU A 167 -22.25 -13.93 -29.27
C GLU A 167 -20.83 -14.24 -28.78
N TYR A 168 -20.50 -15.52 -28.73
CA TYR A 168 -19.12 -15.98 -28.85
C TYR A 168 -18.98 -16.58 -30.25
N ARG A 169 -18.43 -15.80 -31.19
CA ARG A 169 -17.86 -16.32 -32.44
C ARG A 169 -16.36 -16.56 -32.22
N PRO A 170 -15.91 -17.82 -32.08
CA PRO A 170 -14.50 -18.13 -32.11
C PRO A 170 -14.08 -18.37 -33.57
N ASP A 171 -13.93 -17.30 -34.32
CA ASP A 171 -13.17 -17.33 -35.57
C ASP A 171 -12.64 -15.93 -35.88
N LEU A 172 -11.34 -15.74 -35.66
CA LEU A 172 -10.41 -15.25 -36.67
C LEU A 172 -8.99 -15.46 -36.14
N SER A 173 -8.27 -16.26 -36.92
CA SER A 173 -6.82 -16.46 -36.94
C SER A 173 -6.01 -15.18 -36.85
#